data_AF-A0A7S1BA20-F1
#
_entry.id   AF-A0A7S1BA20-F1
#
_cell.length_a   1.000
_cell.length_b   1.000
_cell.length_c   1.000
_cell.angle_alpha   90.00
_cell.angle_beta   90.00
_cell.angle_gamma   90.00
#
_symmetry.space_group_name_H-M   'P 1'
#
loop_
_entity.id
_entity.type
_entity.pdbx_description
1 polymer ?
#
loop_
_entity_poly.entity_id
_entity_poly.type
_entity_poly.pdbx_seq_one_letter_code
_entity_poly.pdbx_strand_id
1 'polypeptide(L)'
;MDGFWTYDSYCLCRPAISSPRFAVSCRFLSPPAIISPGCKSAFRYEKDIPLVVPEINGECTKNAKLVANPNCTTAIGLMALWPIHKLFGLKRVIMSTYQAASGAGQPGMDELQEGTRAVLSGERDVADNKIFAHPLPFNVIPHIDKFQENGYTKEEMKVTWETRKICGLPDDFPVSCTAVRIPTYRAHSETIIVETEKPIDIEAAKKAVAEAPG
;
A
#
# COMPACT_ATOMS: atom_id res chain seq x y z
N MET A 1 9.37 15.45 30.36
CA MET A 1 8.64 16.70 30.60
C MET A 1 9.42 17.79 29.88
N ASP A 2 8.96 18.50 28.86
CA ASP A 2 7.68 18.62 28.19
C ASP A 2 7.95 19.13 26.77
N GLY A 3 7.27 18.59 25.78
CA GLY A 3 7.45 19.00 24.38
C GLY A 3 6.44 18.42 23.43
N PHE A 4 5.31 17.92 23.93
CA PHE A 4 4.15 17.69 23.08
C PHE A 4 3.50 19.05 22.86
N TRP A 5 3.80 19.63 21.71
CA TRP A 5 3.09 20.77 21.17
C TRP A 5 1.58 20.52 21.24
N THR A 6 0.76 21.52 21.57
CA THR A 6 -0.70 21.38 21.55
C THR A 6 -1.18 21.58 20.12
N TYR A 7 -1.03 20.56 19.27
CA TYR A 7 -1.67 20.53 17.97
C TYR A 7 -3.01 19.81 18.07
N ASP A 8 -4.02 20.34 17.37
CA ASP A 8 -5.33 19.70 17.24
C ASP A 8 -5.24 18.41 16.43
N SER A 9 -4.28 18.31 15.51
CA SER A 9 -4.03 17.07 14.77
C SER A 9 -2.57 16.86 14.38
N TYR A 10 -2.22 15.60 14.16
CA TYR A 10 -0.88 15.16 13.78
C TYR A 10 -0.92 14.33 12.51
N CYS A 11 0.09 14.47 11.65
CA CYS A 11 0.33 13.58 10.51
C CYS A 11 1.73 12.97 10.64
N LEU A 12 1.81 11.66 10.89
CA LEU A 12 3.07 10.99 11.22
C LEU A 12 3.69 10.18 10.07
N CYS A 13 4.68 10.76 9.39
CA CYS A 13 5.41 10.11 8.29
C CYS A 13 6.74 9.44 8.70
N ARG A 14 7.04 9.25 10.00
CA ARG A 14 8.31 8.65 10.45
C ARG A 14 8.24 7.12 10.70
N PRO A 15 9.29 6.34 10.32
CA PRO A 15 9.38 4.90 10.54
C PRO A 15 9.20 4.48 12.01
N ALA A 16 8.34 3.48 12.26
CA ALA A 16 8.03 2.94 13.60
C ALA A 16 9.27 2.47 14.40
N ILE A 17 10.35 2.07 13.72
CA ILE A 17 11.61 1.63 14.33
C ILE A 17 12.31 2.76 15.09
N SER A 18 12.11 4.02 14.69
CA SER A 18 12.77 5.16 15.32
C SER A 18 12.24 5.49 16.73
N SER A 19 11.11 4.91 17.15
CA SER A 19 10.63 5.00 18.54
C SER A 19 9.39 4.09 18.80
N PRO A 20 9.59 2.85 19.30
CA PRO A 20 8.49 2.01 19.80
C PRO A 20 7.66 2.73 20.89
N ARG A 21 8.33 3.56 21.70
CA ARG A 21 7.69 4.42 22.70
C ARG A 21 6.75 5.46 22.09
N PHE A 22 6.98 5.91 20.86
CA PHE A 22 6.16 6.92 20.20
C PHE A 22 4.94 6.29 19.52
N ALA A 23 5.06 5.08 18.97
CA ALA A 23 3.90 4.31 18.53
C ALA A 23 2.95 4.00 19.70
N VAL A 24 3.50 3.63 20.87
CA VAL A 24 2.71 3.47 22.11
C VAL A 24 2.16 4.82 22.60
N SER A 25 2.93 5.92 22.52
CA SER A 25 2.45 7.25 22.90
C SER A 25 1.38 7.80 21.95
N CYS A 26 1.31 7.33 20.70
CA CYS A 26 0.27 7.72 19.75
C CYS A 26 -1.13 7.28 20.19
N ARG A 27 -1.26 6.20 20.98
CA ARG A 27 -2.53 5.82 21.63
C ARG A 27 -3.00 6.87 22.65
N PHE A 28 -2.10 7.75 23.10
CA PHE A 28 -2.35 8.79 24.11
C PHE A 28 -2.32 10.21 23.53
N LEU A 29 -2.27 10.36 22.20
CA LEU A 29 -2.39 11.68 21.57
C LEU A 29 -3.82 12.22 21.75
N SER A 30 -3.92 13.51 22.06
CA SER A 30 -5.19 14.23 22.06
C SER A 30 -5.81 14.20 20.65
N PRO A 31 -7.13 14.02 20.51
CA PRO A 31 -7.77 13.82 19.22
C PRO A 31 -7.87 15.11 18.37
N PRO A 32 -7.91 15.00 17.02
CA PRO A 32 -7.66 13.80 16.20
C PRO A 32 -6.21 13.61 15.70
N ALA A 33 -5.61 12.43 15.89
CA ALA A 33 -4.28 12.09 15.35
C ALA A 33 -4.38 11.21 14.08
N ILE A 34 -3.79 11.66 12.97
CA ILE A 34 -3.69 10.89 11.72
C ILE A 34 -2.31 10.22 11.67
N ILE A 35 -2.27 8.89 11.63
CA ILE A 35 -1.03 8.15 11.44
C ILE A 35 -0.80 7.90 9.95
N SER A 36 0.19 8.62 9.41
CA SER A 36 0.63 8.55 8.02
C SER A 36 1.48 7.28 7.75
N PRO A 37 1.82 6.98 6.48
CA PRO A 37 2.46 5.73 6.06
C PRO A 37 3.83 5.45 6.69
N GLY A 38 4.42 6.43 7.38
CA GLY A 38 5.66 6.27 8.12
C GLY A 38 5.56 5.34 9.31
N CYS A 39 4.43 5.27 10.02
CA CYS A 39 4.27 4.32 11.11
C CYS A 39 3.93 2.92 10.55
N LYS A 40 4.91 2.34 9.83
CA LYS A 40 4.99 0.98 9.26
C LYS A 40 3.92 0.02 9.78
N SER A 41 2.82 -0.17 9.04
CA SER A 41 1.81 -1.25 9.18
C SER A 41 1.19 -1.51 10.57
N ALA A 42 1.65 -0.89 11.65
CA ALA A 42 1.49 -1.39 13.02
C ALA A 42 0.05 -1.33 13.49
N PHE A 43 -0.71 -0.35 13.00
CA PHE A 43 -2.09 -0.11 13.40
C PHE A 43 -3.11 -0.52 12.33
N ARG A 44 -2.66 -0.98 11.14
CA ARG A 44 -3.56 -1.25 10.01
C ARG A 44 -4.55 -2.38 10.30
N TYR A 45 -4.16 -3.34 11.13
CA TYR A 45 -4.94 -4.54 11.43
C TYR A 45 -5.61 -4.53 12.80
N GLU A 46 -5.42 -3.46 13.58
CA GLU A 46 -6.12 -3.29 14.86
C GLU A 46 -7.62 -3.07 14.59
N LYS A 47 -8.48 -3.78 15.34
CA LYS A 47 -9.94 -3.76 15.11
C LYS A 47 -10.54 -2.38 15.32
N ASP A 48 -10.05 -1.64 16.31
CA ASP A 48 -10.60 -0.34 16.72
C ASP A 48 -9.99 0.84 15.95
N ILE A 49 -9.05 0.58 15.02
CA ILE A 49 -8.40 1.62 14.22
C ILE A 49 -8.85 1.49 12.77
N PRO A 50 -9.59 2.47 12.22
CA PRO A 50 -10.01 2.45 10.83
C PRO A 50 -8.79 2.56 9.90
N LEU A 51 -8.80 1.74 8.86
CA LEU A 51 -7.87 1.81 7.73
C LEU A 51 -8.60 2.50 6.58
N VAL A 52 -8.14 3.69 6.19
CA VAL A 52 -9.00 4.61 5.42
C VAL A 52 -8.42 4.94 4.06
N VAL A 53 -9.26 4.83 3.03
CA VAL A 53 -9.14 5.53 1.76
C VAL A 53 -10.32 6.51 1.70
N PRO A 54 -10.08 7.84 1.70
CA PRO A 54 -11.15 8.83 1.89
C PRO A 54 -12.36 8.65 0.95
N GLU A 55 -12.10 8.31 -0.31
CA GLU A 55 -13.08 8.13 -1.38
C GLU A 55 -13.91 6.84 -1.25
N ILE A 56 -13.46 5.92 -0.37
CA ILE A 56 -14.06 4.59 -0.21
C ILE A 56 -14.83 4.50 1.11
N ASN A 57 -14.15 4.81 2.22
CA ASN A 57 -14.66 4.61 3.58
C ASN A 57 -14.29 5.78 4.52
N GLY A 58 -14.21 7.00 3.98
CA GLY A 58 -13.87 8.21 4.74
C GLY A 58 -14.78 8.49 5.93
N GLU A 59 -16.04 8.02 5.90
CA GLU A 59 -16.99 8.14 6.99
C GLU A 59 -16.56 7.41 8.28
N CYS A 60 -15.70 6.40 8.18
CA CYS A 60 -15.16 5.67 9.33
C CYS A 60 -14.28 6.55 10.25
N THR A 61 -13.92 7.75 9.82
CA THR A 61 -13.07 8.69 10.57
C THR A 61 -13.81 9.48 11.65
N LYS A 62 -15.15 9.62 11.59
CA LYS A 62 -15.93 10.60 12.38
C LYS A 62 -15.72 10.51 13.90
N ASN A 63 -15.46 9.32 14.43
CA ASN A 63 -15.23 9.08 15.87
C ASN A 63 -13.84 8.50 16.17
N ALA A 64 -12.97 8.46 15.15
CA ALA A 64 -11.67 7.82 15.27
C ALA A 64 -10.67 8.79 15.87
N LYS A 65 -10.09 8.43 17.01
CA LYS A 65 -8.95 9.16 17.59
C LYS A 65 -7.67 8.94 16.80
N LEU A 66 -7.63 7.82 16.07
CA LEU A 66 -6.50 7.35 15.31
C LEU A 66 -6.98 6.76 13.98
N VAL A 67 -6.33 7.15 12.89
CA VAL A 67 -6.64 6.63 11.55
C VAL A 67 -5.35 6.07 10.94
N ALA A 68 -5.43 4.87 10.38
CA ALA A 68 -4.31 4.22 9.69
C ALA A 68 -4.37 4.47 8.19
N ASN A 69 -3.21 4.77 7.59
CA ASN A 69 -3.05 4.85 6.14
C ASN A 69 -2.77 3.47 5.52
N PRO A 70 -3.42 3.10 4.41
CA PRO A 70 -3.20 1.84 3.70
C PRO A 70 -1.79 1.74 3.08
N ASN A 71 -1.49 0.55 2.56
CA ASN A 71 -0.38 0.31 1.64
C ASN A 71 -0.63 1.09 0.34
N CYS A 72 0.44 1.57 -0.28
CA CYS A 72 0.39 2.31 -1.55
C CYS A 72 -0.28 1.50 -2.66
N THR A 73 0.05 0.21 -2.80
CA THR A 73 -0.53 -0.72 -3.76
C THR A 73 -2.01 -0.95 -3.49
N THR A 74 -2.39 -1.22 -2.24
CA THR A 74 -3.82 -1.35 -1.91
C THR A 74 -4.59 -0.07 -2.26
N ALA A 75 -4.07 1.10 -1.89
CA ALA A 75 -4.77 2.36 -2.11
C ALA A 75 -5.07 2.58 -3.60
N ILE A 76 -4.06 2.48 -4.47
CA ILE A 76 -4.25 2.73 -5.91
C ILE A 76 -5.14 1.67 -6.57
N GLY A 77 -5.00 0.40 -6.21
CA GLY A 77 -5.82 -0.67 -6.76
C GLY A 77 -7.28 -0.53 -6.35
N LEU A 78 -7.54 -0.15 -5.10
CA LEU A 78 -8.90 0.05 -4.60
C LEU A 78 -9.60 1.26 -5.19
N MET A 79 -8.87 2.34 -5.53
CA MET A 79 -9.48 3.48 -6.24
C MET A 79 -10.10 3.06 -7.57
N ALA A 80 -9.46 2.15 -8.30
CA ALA A 80 -10.02 1.58 -9.53
C ALA A 80 -11.12 0.54 -9.27
N LEU A 81 -10.98 -0.29 -8.23
CA LEU A 81 -11.91 -1.38 -7.94
C LEU A 81 -13.21 -0.94 -7.27
N TRP A 82 -13.17 0.10 -6.45
CA TRP A 82 -14.31 0.54 -5.66
C TRP A 82 -15.54 0.91 -6.49
N PRO A 83 -15.46 1.74 -7.54
CA PRO A 83 -16.63 2.04 -8.38
C PRO A 83 -17.24 0.78 -9.02
N ILE A 84 -16.40 -0.18 -9.42
CA ILE A 84 -16.83 -1.47 -9.96
C ILE A 84 -17.56 -2.29 -8.89
N HIS A 85 -17.00 -2.36 -7.68
CA HIS A 85 -17.59 -3.04 -6.54
C HIS A 85 -18.97 -2.46 -6.19
N LYS A 86 -19.12 -1.13 -6.17
CA LYS A 86 -20.38 -0.45 -5.85
C LYS A 86 -21.52 -0.80 -6.80
N LEU A 87 -21.22 -1.02 -8.09
CA LEU A 87 -22.23 -1.34 -9.10
C LEU A 87 -22.54 -2.84 -9.19
N PHE A 88 -21.48 -3.64 -9.33
CA PHE A 88 -21.58 -5.04 -9.73
C PHE A 88 -21.31 -6.03 -8.58
N GLY A 89 -20.79 -5.56 -7.45
CA GLY A 89 -20.27 -6.43 -6.39
C GLY A 89 -18.96 -7.10 -6.80
N LEU A 90 -18.06 -7.34 -5.86
CA LEU A 90 -16.85 -8.14 -6.10
C LEU A 90 -17.13 -9.55 -5.58
N LYS A 91 -16.67 -10.55 -6.33
CA LYS A 91 -16.73 -11.97 -5.97
C LYS A 91 -15.34 -12.57 -5.77
N ARG A 92 -14.37 -12.16 -6.59
CA ARG A 92 -12.97 -12.57 -6.50
C ARG A 92 -12.07 -11.53 -7.16
N VAL A 93 -10.85 -11.37 -6.61
CA VAL A 93 -9.84 -10.47 -7.15
C VAL A 93 -8.50 -11.19 -7.26
N ILE A 94 -7.86 -11.06 -8.42
CA ILE A 94 -6.46 -11.46 -8.65
C ILE A 94 -5.71 -10.20 -9.11
N MET A 95 -4.64 -9.86 -8.40
CA MET A 95 -3.84 -8.67 -8.67
C MET A 95 -2.38 -9.07 -8.93
N SER A 96 -1.77 -8.50 -9.96
CA SER A 96 -0.31 -8.55 -10.13
C SER A 96 0.23 -7.13 -10.13
N THR A 97 1.20 -6.87 -9.26
CA THR A 97 1.69 -5.52 -8.99
C THR A 97 3.09 -5.36 -9.55
N TYR A 98 3.31 -4.19 -10.13
CA TYR A 98 4.55 -3.75 -10.74
C TYR A 98 5.00 -2.50 -9.98
N GLN A 99 5.64 -2.73 -8.86
CA GLN A 99 5.95 -1.68 -7.92
C GLN A 99 7.28 -1.00 -8.26
N ALA A 100 7.32 0.30 -8.05
CA ALA A 100 8.47 1.17 -8.31
C ALA A 100 9.49 1.17 -7.17
N ALA A 101 10.72 1.60 -7.44
CA ALA A 101 11.81 1.71 -6.47
C ALA A 101 11.48 2.63 -5.27
N SER A 102 10.61 3.64 -5.45
CA SER A 102 10.16 4.54 -4.37
C SER A 102 9.55 3.83 -3.16
N GLY A 103 9.00 2.62 -3.34
CA GLY A 103 8.49 1.80 -2.23
C GLY A 103 9.57 1.39 -1.22
N ALA A 104 10.84 1.35 -1.64
CA ALA A 104 12.00 1.14 -0.78
C ALA A 104 12.57 2.47 -0.21
N GLY A 105 11.94 3.60 -0.52
CA GLY A 105 12.37 4.94 -0.11
C GLY A 105 13.43 5.55 -1.04
N GLN A 106 13.94 6.72 -0.64
CA GLN A 106 15.00 7.43 -1.37
C GLN A 106 16.21 6.53 -1.68
N PRO A 107 16.73 5.73 -0.73
CA PRO A 107 17.88 4.86 -1.03
C PRO A 107 17.62 3.84 -2.14
N GLY A 108 16.39 3.33 -2.28
CA GLY A 108 16.04 2.42 -3.35
C GLY A 108 15.98 3.10 -4.73
N MET A 109 15.54 4.36 -4.77
CA MET A 109 15.59 5.15 -6.02
C MET A 109 17.02 5.48 -6.42
N ASP A 110 17.87 5.83 -5.45
CA ASP A 110 19.28 6.12 -5.67
C ASP A 110 20.02 4.88 -6.17
N GLU A 111 19.80 3.71 -5.54
CA GLU A 111 20.40 2.43 -5.95
C GLU A 111 19.98 2.04 -7.39
N LEU A 112 18.71 2.25 -7.77
CA LEU A 112 18.26 2.04 -9.15
C LEU A 112 18.97 2.98 -10.13
N GLN A 113 19.10 4.26 -9.79
CA GLN A 113 19.72 5.26 -10.66
C GLN A 113 21.22 4.96 -10.87
N GLU A 114 21.95 4.71 -9.78
CA GLU A 114 23.38 4.39 -9.81
C GLU A 114 23.65 3.07 -10.53
N GLY A 115 22.88 2.02 -10.18
CA GLY A 115 23.00 0.72 -10.83
C GLY A 115 22.70 0.78 -12.32
N THR A 116 21.71 1.57 -12.74
CA THR A 116 21.40 1.76 -14.17
C THR A 116 22.54 2.47 -14.89
N ARG A 117 23.14 3.49 -14.27
CA ARG A 117 24.29 4.20 -14.84
C ARG A 117 25.50 3.27 -15.02
N ALA A 118 25.80 2.46 -14.01
CA ALA A 118 26.93 1.52 -14.04
C ALA A 118 26.79 0.49 -15.17
N VAL A 119 25.58 -0.11 -15.30
CA VAL A 119 25.31 -1.06 -16.40
C VAL A 119 25.49 -0.40 -17.77
N LEU A 120 25.03 0.84 -17.93
CA LEU A 120 25.13 1.58 -19.21
C LEU A 120 26.55 2.08 -19.53
N SER A 121 27.39 2.33 -18.52
CA SER A 121 28.80 2.70 -18.72
C SER A 121 29.70 1.49 -19.02
N GLY A 122 29.16 0.27 -18.98
CA GLY A 122 29.90 -0.98 -19.21
C GLY A 122 30.70 -1.44 -17.99
N GLU A 123 30.40 -0.89 -16.80
CA GLU A 123 30.95 -1.39 -15.55
C GLU A 123 30.36 -2.78 -15.28
N ARG A 124 31.23 -3.79 -15.18
CA ARG A 124 30.80 -5.20 -15.01
C ARG A 124 30.31 -5.49 -13.60
N ASP A 125 30.77 -4.71 -12.63
CA ASP A 125 30.35 -4.80 -11.24
C ASP A 125 29.14 -3.87 -11.07
N VAL A 126 27.96 -4.40 -11.35
CA VAL A 126 26.69 -3.71 -11.05
C VAL A 126 26.73 -3.33 -9.57
N ALA A 127 26.50 -2.05 -9.27
CA ALA A 127 26.57 -1.46 -7.93
C ALA A 127 26.06 -2.43 -6.84
N ASP A 128 26.77 -2.49 -5.71
CA ASP A 128 26.37 -3.30 -4.54
C ASP A 128 24.87 -3.17 -4.27
N ASN A 129 24.11 -4.26 -4.39
CA ASN A 129 22.68 -4.30 -4.10
C ASN A 129 22.49 -4.29 -2.57
N LYS A 130 22.41 -3.11 -1.98
CA LYS A 130 22.30 -2.91 -0.52
C LYS A 130 20.84 -2.82 -0.09
N ILE A 131 19.99 -2.27 -0.94
CA ILE A 131 18.58 -2.04 -0.68
C ILE A 131 17.72 -3.16 -1.26
N PHE A 132 17.97 -3.57 -2.50
CA PHE A 132 17.25 -4.67 -3.14
C PHE A 132 17.98 -6.01 -2.96
N ALA A 133 17.21 -7.10 -2.93
CA ALA A 133 17.77 -8.45 -2.79
C ALA A 133 18.61 -8.89 -4.02
N HIS A 134 18.32 -8.30 -5.18
CA HIS A 134 18.96 -8.58 -6.46
C HIS A 134 19.10 -7.27 -7.25
N PRO A 135 19.96 -7.21 -8.28
CA PRO A 135 20.03 -6.06 -9.18
C PRO A 135 18.66 -5.78 -9.79
N LEU A 136 18.18 -4.55 -9.61
CA LEU A 136 16.96 -4.05 -10.23
C LEU A 136 17.16 -3.48 -11.66
N PRO A 137 18.29 -2.83 -12.01
CA PRO A 137 18.49 -2.31 -13.37
C PRO A 137 18.30 -3.39 -14.44
N PHE A 138 17.40 -3.13 -15.40
CA PHE A 138 17.04 -4.04 -16.48
C PHE A 138 16.57 -5.44 -16.04
N ASN A 139 16.07 -5.56 -14.81
CA ASN A 139 15.59 -6.81 -14.23
C ASN A 139 14.28 -6.59 -13.46
N VAL A 140 13.61 -7.67 -13.08
CA VAL A 140 12.42 -7.65 -12.21
C VAL A 140 12.64 -8.57 -11.01
N ILE A 141 12.10 -8.20 -9.85
CA ILE A 141 12.29 -8.95 -8.60
C ILE A 141 10.92 -9.37 -8.06
N PRO A 142 10.54 -10.66 -8.19
CA PRO A 142 9.26 -11.18 -7.70
C PRO A 142 9.31 -11.50 -6.19
N HIS A 143 9.78 -10.53 -5.40
CA HIS A 143 9.93 -10.66 -3.95
C HIS A 143 9.95 -9.25 -3.34
N ILE A 144 8.88 -8.91 -2.61
CA ILE A 144 8.77 -7.65 -1.89
C ILE A 144 8.39 -7.92 -0.44
N ASP A 145 9.17 -7.39 0.50
CA ASP A 145 9.03 -7.67 1.94
C ASP A 145 9.25 -9.16 2.26
N LYS A 146 9.06 -9.58 3.51
CA LYS A 146 9.41 -10.93 3.97
C LYS A 146 8.37 -11.98 3.56
N PHE A 147 8.81 -13.19 3.25
CA PHE A 147 7.92 -14.36 3.15
C PHE A 147 7.16 -14.62 4.45
N GLN A 148 5.96 -15.17 4.30
CA GLN A 148 5.05 -15.62 5.35
C GLN A 148 4.93 -17.15 5.30
N GLU A 149 4.36 -17.76 6.34
CA GLU A 149 4.24 -19.23 6.45
C GLU A 149 3.40 -19.86 5.33
N ASN A 150 2.45 -19.09 4.76
CA ASN A 150 1.60 -19.54 3.66
C ASN A 150 2.28 -19.46 2.27
N GLY A 151 3.57 -19.10 2.20
CA GLY A 151 4.34 -18.98 0.96
C GLY A 151 4.21 -17.64 0.23
N TYR A 152 3.28 -16.77 0.63
CA TYR A 152 3.19 -15.41 0.12
C TYR A 152 4.19 -14.49 0.84
N THR A 153 4.55 -13.39 0.20
CA THR A 153 5.25 -12.27 0.84
C THR A 153 4.29 -11.43 1.67
N LYS A 154 4.83 -10.70 2.64
CA LYS A 154 4.06 -9.77 3.47
C LYS A 154 3.43 -8.65 2.62
N GLU A 155 4.07 -8.25 1.53
CA GLU A 155 3.52 -7.23 0.63
C GLU A 155 2.24 -7.72 -0.06
N GLU A 156 2.24 -8.96 -0.54
CA GLU A 156 1.07 -9.60 -1.15
C GLU A 156 -0.07 -9.74 -0.13
N MET A 157 0.27 -10.16 1.09
CA MET A 157 -0.72 -10.30 2.15
C MET A 157 -1.32 -8.96 2.61
N LYS A 158 -0.53 -7.86 2.61
CA LYS A 158 -1.07 -6.52 2.89
C LYS A 158 -2.20 -6.18 1.91
N VAL A 159 -2.03 -6.41 0.62
CA VAL A 159 -3.08 -6.17 -0.38
C VAL A 159 -4.34 -6.96 -0.04
N THR A 160 -4.22 -8.25 0.28
CA THR A 160 -5.35 -9.11 0.65
C THR A 160 -6.07 -8.60 1.90
N TRP A 161 -5.35 -8.39 3.00
CA TRP A 161 -5.96 -7.99 4.28
C TRP A 161 -6.58 -6.60 4.22
N GLU A 162 -5.88 -5.65 3.60
CA GLU A 162 -6.32 -4.28 3.53
C GLU A 162 -7.50 -4.11 2.56
N THR A 163 -7.52 -4.84 1.43
CA THR A 163 -8.68 -4.90 0.53
C THR A 163 -9.94 -5.32 1.27
N ARG A 164 -9.85 -6.41 2.07
CA ARG A 164 -10.99 -6.89 2.86
C ARG A 164 -11.47 -5.84 3.86
N LYS A 165 -10.54 -5.26 4.62
CA LYS A 165 -10.86 -4.28 5.67
C LYS A 165 -11.45 -2.98 5.10
N ILE A 166 -10.86 -2.42 4.04
CA ILE A 166 -11.27 -1.13 3.46
C ILE A 166 -12.62 -1.25 2.75
N CYS A 167 -12.82 -2.33 1.99
CA CYS A 167 -14.07 -2.56 1.26
C CYS A 167 -15.17 -3.22 2.09
N GLY A 168 -14.92 -3.55 3.36
CA GLY A 168 -15.90 -4.22 4.24
C GLY A 168 -16.28 -5.63 3.76
N LEU A 169 -15.33 -6.36 3.17
CA LEU A 169 -15.54 -7.71 2.64
C LEU A 169 -15.31 -8.76 3.73
N PRO A 170 -15.91 -9.97 3.60
CA PRO A 170 -15.65 -11.08 4.50
C PRO A 170 -14.16 -11.46 4.63
N ASP A 171 -13.76 -11.98 5.79
CA ASP A 171 -12.38 -12.38 6.07
C ASP A 171 -11.88 -13.50 5.15
N ASP A 172 -12.78 -14.30 4.59
CA ASP A 172 -12.52 -15.37 3.64
C ASP A 172 -12.66 -14.94 2.17
N PHE A 173 -12.97 -13.67 1.89
CA PHE A 173 -13.16 -13.17 0.53
C PHE A 173 -11.90 -13.42 -0.34
N PRO A 174 -12.02 -14.06 -1.51
CA PRO A 174 -10.87 -14.53 -2.27
C PRO A 174 -10.14 -13.37 -2.98
N VAL A 175 -9.00 -12.98 -2.40
CA VAL A 175 -8.04 -12.03 -2.98
C VAL A 175 -6.68 -12.69 -3.03
N SER A 176 -6.09 -12.73 -4.22
CA SER A 176 -4.70 -13.16 -4.43
C SER A 176 -3.91 -12.01 -5.06
N CYS A 177 -2.70 -11.78 -4.56
CA CYS A 177 -1.80 -10.76 -5.07
C CYS A 177 -0.42 -11.37 -5.35
N THR A 178 0.20 -10.97 -6.46
CA THR A 178 1.61 -11.22 -6.76
C THR A 178 2.36 -9.89 -6.78
N ALA A 179 3.47 -9.78 -6.04
CA ALA A 179 4.21 -8.54 -5.88
C ALA A 179 5.58 -8.56 -6.55
N VAL A 180 5.77 -7.70 -7.56
CA VAL A 180 7.01 -7.63 -8.35
C VAL A 180 7.58 -6.21 -8.32
N ARG A 181 8.86 -6.06 -7.98
CA ARG A 181 9.59 -4.79 -8.08
C ARG A 181 10.11 -4.65 -9.52
N ILE A 182 9.86 -3.50 -10.13
CA ILE A 182 10.28 -3.17 -11.50
C ILE A 182 11.16 -1.91 -11.50
N PRO A 183 12.00 -1.69 -12.54
CA PRO A 183 12.93 -0.58 -12.60
C PRO A 183 12.23 0.72 -13.02
N THR A 184 11.24 1.15 -12.24
CA THR A 184 10.58 2.45 -12.37
C THR A 184 10.81 3.27 -11.10
N TYR A 185 10.84 4.61 -11.24
CA TYR A 185 11.18 5.48 -10.11
C TYR A 185 10.09 5.52 -9.05
N ARG A 186 8.87 5.95 -9.40
CA ARG A 186 7.84 6.30 -8.40
C ARG A 186 6.41 5.89 -8.71
N ALA A 187 6.13 5.40 -9.91
CA ALA A 187 4.79 5.03 -10.33
C ALA A 187 4.63 3.51 -10.25
N HIS A 188 3.66 3.06 -9.44
CA HIS A 188 3.25 1.67 -9.42
C HIS A 188 2.25 1.40 -10.55
N SER A 189 2.21 0.18 -11.02
CA SER A 189 1.20 -0.28 -11.97
C SER A 189 0.67 -1.62 -11.50
N GLU A 190 -0.57 -1.92 -11.85
CA GLU A 190 -1.26 -3.12 -11.40
C GLU A 190 -2.10 -3.68 -12.54
N THR A 191 -2.07 -5.00 -12.72
CA THR A 191 -3.08 -5.70 -13.49
C THR A 191 -4.04 -6.34 -12.52
N ILE A 192 -5.34 -6.10 -12.72
CA ILE A 192 -6.37 -6.58 -11.81
C ILE A 192 -7.41 -7.33 -12.61
N ILE A 193 -7.59 -8.60 -12.26
CA ILE A 193 -8.63 -9.48 -12.79
C ILE A 193 -9.70 -9.60 -11.72
N VAL A 194 -10.93 -9.29 -12.10
CA VAL A 194 -12.07 -9.23 -11.19
C VAL A 194 -13.17 -10.15 -11.69
N GLU A 195 -13.71 -10.94 -10.78
CA GLU A 195 -15.01 -11.57 -10.96
C GLU A 195 -16.05 -10.79 -10.14
N THR A 196 -17.19 -10.50 -10.75
CA THR A 196 -18.28 -9.73 -10.12
C THR A 196 -19.47 -10.61 -9.79
N GLU A 197 -20.29 -10.19 -8.82
CA GLU A 197 -21.51 -10.91 -8.43
C GLU A 197 -22.60 -10.78 -9.49
N LYS A 198 -22.69 -9.60 -10.12
CA LYS A 198 -23.61 -9.31 -11.22
C LYS A 198 -22.87 -9.34 -12.56
N PRO A 199 -23.54 -9.66 -13.68
CA PRO A 199 -22.97 -9.50 -15.02
C PRO A 199 -22.47 -8.07 -15.23
N ILE A 200 -21.25 -7.94 -15.78
CA ILE A 200 -20.64 -6.63 -16.01
C ILE A 200 -21.18 -6.00 -17.30
N ASP A 201 -21.57 -4.73 -17.20
CA ASP A 201 -21.73 -3.85 -18.36
C ASP A 201 -20.47 -3.00 -18.47
N ILE A 202 -19.72 -3.18 -19.57
CA ILE A 202 -18.44 -2.53 -19.80
C ILE A 202 -18.56 -1.01 -19.91
N GLU A 203 -19.62 -0.49 -20.53
CA GLU A 203 -19.78 0.95 -20.69
C GLU A 203 -20.18 1.60 -19.36
N ALA A 204 -21.05 0.96 -18.59
CA ALA A 204 -21.35 1.38 -17.24
C ALA A 204 -20.13 1.33 -16.31
N ALA A 205 -19.29 0.28 -16.42
CA ALA A 205 -18.06 0.16 -15.64
C ALA A 205 -17.04 1.26 -15.98
N LYS A 206 -16.80 1.53 -17.27
CA LYS A 206 -15.90 2.63 -17.70
C LYS A 206 -16.41 3.98 -17.21
N LYS A 207 -17.71 4.24 -17.33
CA LYS A 207 -18.33 5.47 -16.85
C LYS A 207 -18.15 5.63 -15.34
N ALA A 208 -18.40 4.56 -14.58
CA ALA A 208 -18.24 4.58 -13.13
C ALA A 208 -16.80 4.87 -12.69
N VAL A 209 -15.81 4.29 -13.37
CA VAL A 209 -14.39 4.56 -13.09
C VAL A 209 -14.03 6.01 -13.46
N ALA A 210 -14.53 6.52 -14.59
CA ALA A 210 -14.26 7.90 -15.02
C ALA A 210 -14.93 8.98 -14.14
N GLU A 211 -16.07 8.66 -13.53
CA GLU A 211 -16.81 9.58 -12.64
C GLU A 211 -16.41 9.43 -11.17
N ALA A 212 -15.65 8.39 -10.80
CA ALA A 212 -15.17 8.20 -9.44
C ALA A 212 -14.18 9.32 -9.07
N PRO A 213 -14.24 9.87 -7.84
CA PRO A 213 -13.27 10.87 -7.40
C PRO A 213 -11.88 10.23 -7.22
N GLY A 214 -10.83 10.99 -7.53
CA GLY A 214 -9.42 10.57 -7.44
C GLY A 214 -8.80 10.31 -8.80
#